data_AF-A0A2V9IIV4-F1
#
_entry.id   AF-A0A2V9IIV4-F1
#
_cell.length_a   1.000
_cell.length_b   1.000
_cell.length_c   1.000
_cell.angle_alpha   90.00
_cell.angle_beta   90.00
_cell.angle_gamma   90.00
#
_symmetry.space_group_name_H-M   'P 1'
#
loop_
_entity.id
_entity.type
_entity.pdbx_description
1 polymer ?
#
loop_
_entity_poly.entity_id
_entity_poly.type
_entity_poly.pdbx_seq_one_letter_code
_entity_poly.pdbx_strand_id
1 'polypeptide(L)'
;MDKPIPADELTAIREALFQGEKIQAIKLYRKGTGSGLADAKAAVEKLEAELRAASPEKFTTAVPGKGCSGVVVCAVVVAVIFWIVSR
;
A
#
# COMPACT_ATOMS: atom_id res chain seq x y z
N MET A 1 -9.75 18.17 -26.58
CA MET A 1 -10.12 18.79 -25.28
C MET A 1 -9.06 18.41 -24.27
N ASP A 2 -7.89 19.05 -24.37
CA ASP A 2 -6.75 18.87 -23.47
C ASP A 2 -6.98 19.69 -22.22
N LYS A 3 -7.83 19.19 -21.33
CA LYS A 3 -7.95 19.78 -20.00
C LYS A 3 -6.89 19.10 -19.12
N PRO A 4 -5.81 19.79 -18.73
CA PRO A 4 -4.86 19.22 -17.77
C PRO A 4 -5.65 18.87 -16.51
N ILE A 5 -5.46 17.64 -16.02
CA ILE A 5 -6.14 17.17 -14.80
C ILE A 5 -5.80 18.21 -13.71
N PRO A 6 -6.80 18.92 -13.16
CA PRO A 6 -6.54 19.89 -12.11
C PRO A 6 -5.86 19.18 -10.94
N ALA A 7 -4.89 19.83 -10.30
CA ALA A 7 -4.08 19.22 -9.23
C ALA A 7 -4.95 18.63 -8.09
N ASP A 8 -6.13 19.21 -7.86
CA ASP A 8 -7.17 18.68 -6.99
C ASP A 8 -7.65 17.28 -7.37
N GLU A 9 -7.95 17.02 -8.65
CA GLU A 9 -8.43 15.71 -9.10
C GLU A 9 -7.33 14.64 -8.98
N LEU A 10 -6.07 14.99 -9.25
CA LEU A 10 -4.94 14.08 -9.03
C LEU A 10 -4.79 13.69 -7.56
N THR A 11 -5.03 14.64 -6.65
CA THR A 11 -4.99 14.39 -5.20
C THR A 11 -6.13 13.45 -4.80
N ALA A 12 -7.36 13.72 -5.25
CA ALA A 12 -8.51 12.87 -5.00
C ALA A 12 -8.34 11.44 -5.56
N ILE A 13 -7.72 11.30 -6.75
CA ILE A 13 -7.38 9.98 -7.32
C ILE A 13 -6.41 9.23 -6.42
N ARG A 14 -5.35 9.89 -5.93
CA ARG A 14 -4.37 9.27 -5.02
C ARG A 14 -5.00 8.86 -3.69
N GLU A 15 -5.83 9.72 -3.11
CA GLU A 15 -6.57 9.41 -1.88
C GLU A 15 -7.50 8.21 -2.05
N ALA A 16 -8.28 8.17 -3.14
CA ALA A 16 -9.11 7.02 -3.46
C ALA A 16 -8.27 5.73 -3.57
N LEU A 17 -7.04 5.80 -4.12
CA LEU A 17 -6.15 4.65 -4.18
C LEU A 17 -5.62 4.23 -2.81
N PHE A 18 -5.25 5.17 -1.95
CA PHE A 18 -4.85 4.87 -0.57
C PHE A 18 -5.98 4.20 0.23
N GLN A 19 -7.23 4.57 -0.04
CA GLN A 19 -8.41 3.97 0.58
C GLN A 19 -8.83 2.62 -0.06
N GLY A 20 -8.16 2.17 -1.13
CA GLY A 20 -8.53 0.96 -1.86
C GLY A 20 -9.74 1.13 -2.79
N GLU A 21 -10.25 2.35 -2.97
CA GLU A 21 -11.39 2.69 -3.84
C GLU A 21 -10.98 2.83 -5.32
N LYS A 22 -10.40 1.78 -5.91
CA LYS A 22 -9.90 1.78 -7.29
C LYS A 22 -10.96 2.19 -8.33
N ILE A 23 -12.21 1.78 -8.14
CA ILE A 23 -13.31 2.16 -9.05
C ILE A 23 -13.54 3.67 -9.03
N GLN A 24 -13.45 4.31 -7.86
CA GLN A 24 -13.63 5.75 -7.72
C GLN A 24 -12.48 6.51 -8.38
N ALA A 25 -11.24 6.04 -8.20
CA ALA A 25 -10.06 6.57 -8.89
C ALA A 25 -10.20 6.50 -10.43
N ILE A 26 -10.68 5.39 -10.98
CA ILE A 26 -10.94 5.23 -12.42
C ILE A 26 -12.02 6.20 -12.91
N LYS A 27 -13.10 6.39 -12.14
CA LYS A 27 -14.16 7.35 -12.49
C LYS A 27 -13.63 8.79 -12.54
N LEU A 28 -12.84 9.20 -11.55
CA LEU A 28 -12.23 10.52 -11.49
C LEU A 28 -11.26 10.73 -12.66
N TYR A 29 -10.39 9.75 -12.92
CA TYR A 29 -9.45 9.80 -14.04
C TYR A 29 -10.19 9.96 -15.38
N ARG A 30 -11.26 9.18 -15.62
CA ARG A 30 -12.09 9.30 -16.84
C ARG A 30 -12.82 10.63 -16.94
N LYS A 31 -13.29 11.21 -15.84
CA LYS A 31 -13.95 12.52 -15.85
C LYS A 31 -12.98 13.64 -16.24
N GLY A 32 -11.75 13.60 -15.72
CA GLY A 32 -10.74 14.63 -16.01
C GLY A 32 -10.12 14.51 -17.41
N THR A 33 -9.91 13.28 -17.89
CA THR A 33 -9.17 13.02 -19.15
C THR A 33 -10.07 12.68 -20.34
N GLY A 34 -11.30 12.23 -20.10
CA GLY A 34 -12.15 11.65 -21.13
C GLY A 34 -11.67 10.27 -21.65
N SER A 35 -10.67 9.65 -21.01
CA SER A 35 -10.10 8.38 -21.46
C SER A 35 -11.11 7.22 -21.45
N GLY A 36 -10.86 6.26 -22.35
CA GLY A 36 -11.57 4.98 -22.36
C GLY A 36 -11.39 4.21 -21.04
N LEU A 37 -12.29 3.27 -20.77
CA LEU A 37 -12.26 2.49 -19.53
C LEU A 37 -10.95 1.69 -19.37
N ALA A 38 -10.46 1.13 -20.47
CA ALA A 38 -9.22 0.35 -20.49
C ALA A 38 -7.99 1.23 -20.15
N ASP A 39 -7.86 2.37 -20.83
CA ASP A 39 -6.79 3.35 -20.56
C ASP A 39 -6.81 3.85 -19.13
N ALA A 40 -8.00 4.26 -18.65
CA ALA A 40 -8.14 4.77 -17.29
C ALA A 40 -7.80 3.70 -16.25
N LYS A 41 -8.19 2.44 -16.48
CA LYS A 41 -7.80 1.33 -15.61
C LYS A 41 -6.29 1.16 -15.59
N ALA A 42 -5.66 1.08 -16.76
CA ALA A 42 -4.22 0.86 -16.87
C ALA A 42 -3.42 1.99 -16.20
N ALA A 43 -3.81 3.25 -16.42
CA ALA A 43 -3.20 4.41 -15.81
C ALA A 43 -3.33 4.39 -14.28
N VAL A 44 -4.54 4.09 -13.76
CA VAL A 44 -4.79 4.03 -12.32
C VAL A 44 -4.07 2.87 -11.65
N GLU A 45 -4.01 1.68 -12.27
CA GLU A 45 -3.26 0.55 -11.71
C GLU A 45 -1.76 0.81 -11.66
N LYS A 46 -1.19 1.44 -12.70
CA LYS A 46 0.21 1.86 -12.68
C LYS A 46 0.46 2.87 -11.56
N LEU A 47 -0.41 3.86 -11.43
CA LEU A 47 -0.32 4.88 -10.39
C LEU A 47 -0.39 4.27 -8.98
N GLU A 48 -1.28 3.30 -8.77
CA GLU A 48 -1.37 2.57 -7.51
C GLU A 48 -0.08 1.82 -7.18
N ALA A 49 0.48 1.10 -8.16
CA ALA A 49 1.72 0.36 -7.98
C ALA A 49 2.89 1.30 -7.62
N GLU A 50 2.99 2.44 -8.30
CA GLU A 50 3.98 3.47 -8.00
C GLU A 50 3.77 4.09 -6.61
N LEU A 51 2.53 4.41 -6.23
CA LEU A 51 2.21 4.93 -4.90
C LEU A 51 2.54 3.92 -3.80
N ARG A 52 2.26 2.63 -4.03
CA ARG A 52 2.57 1.57 -3.07
C ARG A 52 4.07 1.37 -2.91
N ALA A 53 4.83 1.53 -3.98
CA ALA A 53 6.29 1.50 -3.94
C ALA A 53 6.88 2.75 -3.25
N ALA A 54 6.32 3.93 -3.52
CA ALA A 54 6.81 5.20 -2.98
C ALA A 54 6.38 5.47 -1.53
N SER A 55 5.23 4.97 -1.11
CA SER A 55 4.63 5.24 0.21
C SER A 55 3.92 4.00 0.76
N PRO A 56 4.65 2.89 1.00
CA PRO A 56 4.05 1.63 1.47
C PRO A 56 3.33 1.79 2.81
N GLU A 57 3.82 2.69 3.67
CA GLU A 57 3.26 3.01 4.99
C GLU A 57 1.83 3.54 4.95
N LYS A 58 1.41 4.20 3.86
CA LYS A 58 0.04 4.69 3.69
C LYS A 58 -0.95 3.60 3.27
N PHE A 59 -0.46 2.48 2.75
CA PHE A 59 -1.28 1.32 2.35
C PHE A 59 -1.38 0.27 3.46
N THR A 60 -0.73 0.50 4.61
CA THR A 60 -0.73 -0.43 5.75
C THR A 60 -1.16 0.30 7.01
N THR A 61 -2.43 0.19 7.40
CA THR A 61 -2.86 0.47 8.78
C THR A 61 -2.39 -0.65 9.72
N ALA A 62 -1.08 -0.84 9.86
CA ALA A 62 -0.47 -1.72 10.87
C ALA A 62 1.03 -1.40 11.01
N VAL A 63 1.34 -0.67 12.08
CA VAL A 63 2.62 -0.53 12.82
C VAL A 63 3.90 -1.02 12.10
N PRO A 64 4.95 -0.18 11.95
CA PRO A 64 6.32 -0.65 11.74
C PRO A 64 6.83 -1.29 13.04
N GLY A 65 6.23 -2.43 13.39
CA GLY A 65 6.58 -3.24 14.53
C GLY A 65 7.62 -4.23 14.07
N LYS A 66 8.84 -4.02 14.55
CA LYS A 66 9.92 -5.01 14.64
C LYS A 66 9.35 -6.39 14.96
N GLY A 67 9.05 -7.18 13.92
CA GLY A 67 8.73 -8.59 14.03
C GLY A 67 10.00 -9.35 14.39
N CYS A 68 10.43 -9.25 15.65
CA CYS A 68 11.57 -9.99 16.20
C CYS A 68 11.39 -10.32 17.69
N SER A 69 10.15 -10.35 18.19
CA SER A 69 9.88 -10.72 19.59
C SER A 69 9.72 -12.24 19.78
N GLY A 70 9.31 -12.97 18.74
CA GLY A 70 9.14 -14.44 18.82
C GLY A 70 10.45 -15.24 18.89
N VAL A 71 11.52 -14.74 18.26
CA VAL A 71 12.83 -15.42 18.22
C VAL A 71 13.52 -15.37 19.59
N VAL A 72 13.39 -14.25 20.30
CA VAL A 72 14.02 -14.09 21.64
C VAL A 72 13.41 -15.07 22.64
N VAL A 73 12.08 -15.22 22.64
CA VAL A 73 11.40 -16.18 23.53
C VAL A 73 11.82 -17.61 23.21
N CYS A 74 11.86 -17.99 21.92
CA CYS A 74 12.30 -19.33 21.53
C CYS A 74 13.75 -19.62 21.93
N ALA A 75 14.66 -18.67 21.73
CA ALA A 75 16.07 -18.83 22.08
C ALA A 75 16.28 -19.00 23.59
N VAL A 76 15.57 -18.23 24.42
CA VAL A 76 15.64 -18.35 25.88
C VAL A 76 15.10 -19.69 26.35
N VAL A 77 13.97 -20.15 25.80
CA VAL A 77 13.38 -21.45 26.16
C VAL A 77 14.31 -22.60 25.80
N VAL A 78 14.91 -22.59 24.61
CA VAL A 78 15.87 -23.63 24.19
C VAL A 78 17.11 -23.64 25.07
N ALA A 79 17.65 -22.46 25.42
CA ALA A 79 18.82 -22.36 26.29
C ALA A 79 18.54 -22.90 27.71
N VAL A 80 17.36 -22.60 28.27
CA VAL A 80 16.94 -23.11 29.59
C VAL A 80 16.75 -24.63 29.56
N ILE A 81 16.08 -25.16 28.54
CA ILE A 81 15.89 -26.62 28.39
C ILE A 81 17.24 -27.32 28.25
N PHE A 82 18.14 -26.78 27.43
CA PHE A 82 19.48 -27.33 27.24
C PHE A 82 20.29 -27.34 28.54
N TRP A 83 20.22 -26.27 29.35
CA TRP A 83 20.90 -26.19 30.64
C TRP A 83 20.34 -27.21 31.65
N ILE A 84 19.02 -27.45 31.65
CA ILE A 84 18.38 -28.42 32.54
C ILE A 84 18.72 -29.86 32.13
N VAL A 85 18.75 -30.16 30.83
CA VAL A 85 19.04 -31.53 30.32
C VAL A 85 20.54 -31.86 30.38
N SER A 86 21.41 -30.85 30.34
CA SER A 86 22.88 -31.03 30.37
C SER A 86 23.48 -30.90 31.79
N ARG A 87 22.64 -30.87 32.83
CA ARG A 87 23.05 -30.81 34.24
C ARG A 87 22.78 -32.13 34.95
#